data_AF-I8A2V7-F1
#
_entry.id   AF-I8A2V7-F1
#
_cell.length_a   1.000
_cell.length_b   1.000
_cell.length_c   1.000
_cell.angle_alpha   90.00
_cell.angle_beta   90.00
_cell.angle_gamma   90.00
#
_symmetry.space_group_name_H-M   'P 1'
#
loop_
_entity.id
_entity.type
_entity.pdbx_description
1 polymer ?
#
loop_
_entity_poly.entity_id
_entity_poly.type
_entity_poly.pdbx_seq_one_letter_code
_entity_poly.pdbx_strand_id
1 'polypeptide(L)'
;MLVAKIVPGTKNNTCDGSPKKAYQEVALVTIGVHGHSLIDHSVPQELPRQLLLAFILISCNPAYPEKAPVIKLVISYHPLFKIIMVETGLPAGWEVRHSNSKNLPYYFNPMTKESRWEPPSGTDTETLKFYMANYHSGPTSRPDGTGNGEGKIRCSHLLVKHKDSRRPSSWKESEITRSKEEAIEILRGHETRINSGEVSLGDLAMSESDCSSARKKGDLGFFGRGEMQKEFEDAAFALQPGQVSGIVDTASGVHLIERIQ
;
A
#
# COMPACT_ATOMS: atom_id res chain seq x y z
N MET A 1 -12.45 38.01 -9.44
CA MET A 1 -13.75 38.09 -8.73
C MET A 1 -14.63 36.97 -9.26
N LEU A 2 -14.79 35.87 -8.51
CA LEU A 2 -15.58 34.71 -8.96
C LEU A 2 -17.05 35.00 -8.66
N VAL A 3 -17.88 35.13 -9.70
CA VAL A 3 -19.33 35.32 -9.54
C VAL A 3 -20.01 33.96 -9.64
N ALA A 4 -20.42 33.38 -8.51
CA ALA A 4 -21.22 32.16 -8.48
C ALA A 4 -22.72 32.52 -8.53
N LYS A 5 -23.44 32.04 -9.55
CA LYS A 5 -24.91 32.05 -9.57
C LYS A 5 -25.42 30.79 -8.88
N ILE A 6 -26.21 30.96 -7.82
CA ILE A 6 -26.93 29.87 -7.17
C ILE A 6 -28.22 29.62 -7.96
N VAL A 7 -28.44 28.38 -8.42
CA VAL A 7 -29.75 27.94 -8.94
C VAL A 7 -30.53 27.34 -7.78
N PRO A 8 -31.70 27.88 -7.39
CA PRO A 8 -32.44 27.38 -6.24
C PRO A 8 -33.05 26.00 -6.55
N GLY A 9 -32.65 25.00 -5.77
CA GLY A 9 -33.33 23.71 -5.70
C GLY A 9 -34.66 23.87 -4.97
N THR A 10 -35.75 23.54 -5.64
CA THR A 10 -37.13 23.64 -5.15
C THR A 10 -37.39 22.65 -4.02
N LYS A 11 -37.44 23.10 -2.76
CA LYS A 11 -38.35 22.56 -1.73
C LYS A 11 -38.83 23.69 -0.82
N ASN A 12 -40.12 24.01 -0.96
CA ASN A 12 -40.86 24.92 -0.10
C ASN A 12 -40.88 24.36 1.33
N ASN A 13 -40.26 25.07 2.29
CA ASN A 13 -40.61 24.96 3.70
C ASN A 13 -40.92 26.36 4.20
N THR A 14 -42.21 26.62 4.43
CA THR A 14 -42.71 27.83 5.09
C THR A 14 -42.29 27.80 6.57
N CYS A 15 -41.59 28.85 7.02
CA CYS A 15 -41.21 29.01 8.42
C CYS A 15 -42.41 29.57 9.22
N ASP A 16 -42.91 28.83 10.22
CA ASP A 16 -43.74 29.42 11.27
C ASP A 16 -42.85 30.15 12.30
N GLY A 17 -43.34 31.30 12.76
CA GLY A 17 -42.58 32.29 13.55
C GLY A 17 -42.45 31.94 15.03
N SER A 18 -41.78 30.83 15.36
CA SER A 18 -41.55 30.41 16.75
C SER A 18 -40.06 30.56 17.15
N PRO A 19 -39.70 31.26 18.26
CA PRO A 19 -38.30 31.58 18.58
C PRO A 19 -37.64 30.44 19.37
N LYS A 20 -37.42 29.27 18.76
CA LYS A 20 -36.52 28.24 19.32
C LYS A 20 -35.82 27.47 18.20
N LYS A 21 -34.47 27.46 18.28
CA LYS A 21 -33.47 26.79 17.43
C LYS A 21 -33.15 27.51 16.10
N ALA A 22 -32.08 28.29 16.12
CA ALA A 22 -31.33 28.61 14.91
C ALA A 22 -30.69 27.30 14.40
N TYR A 23 -31.37 26.63 13.46
CA TYR A 23 -30.78 25.52 12.73
C TYR A 23 -29.79 26.10 11.71
N GLN A 24 -28.49 25.83 11.91
CA GLN A 24 -27.48 25.98 10.87
C GLN A 24 -27.74 24.89 9.82
N GLU A 25 -28.40 25.23 8.72
CA GLU A 25 -28.36 24.37 7.54
C GLU A 25 -27.05 24.62 6.80
N VAL A 26 -26.19 23.60 6.81
CA VAL A 26 -24.96 23.57 6.02
C VAL A 26 -25.32 23.01 4.65
N ALA A 27 -25.42 23.88 3.64
CA ALA A 27 -25.57 23.45 2.26
C ALA A 27 -24.20 23.18 1.64
N LEU A 28 -23.98 21.95 1.18
CA LEU A 28 -22.82 21.58 0.36
C LEU A 28 -23.08 22.08 -1.07
N VAL A 29 -22.27 23.01 -1.57
CA VAL A 29 -22.36 23.45 -2.98
C VAL A 29 -21.16 22.93 -3.75
N THR A 30 -21.41 22.05 -4.72
CA THR A 30 -20.44 21.64 -5.72
C THR A 30 -20.32 22.74 -6.77
N ILE A 31 -19.17 23.43 -6.82
CA ILE A 31 -18.92 24.46 -7.84
C ILE A 31 -18.39 23.78 -9.10
N GLY A 32 -19.24 23.64 -10.11
CA GLY A 32 -18.84 23.25 -11.46
C GLY A 32 -18.41 24.47 -12.27
N VAL A 33 -17.13 24.57 -12.64
CA VAL A 33 -16.63 25.58 -13.57
C VAL A 33 -17.07 25.22 -14.99
N HIS A 34 -18.13 25.89 -15.49
CA HIS A 34 -18.47 25.86 -16.92
C HIS A 34 -17.72 27.00 -17.62
N GLY A 35 -16.88 26.64 -18.58
CA GLY A 35 -16.15 27.59 -19.43
C GLY A 35 -17.07 28.29 -20.44
N HIS A 36 -16.79 29.57 -20.69
CA HIS A 36 -17.18 30.24 -21.92
C HIS A 36 -16.00 31.07 -22.43
N SER A 37 -15.36 30.51 -23.46
CA SER A 37 -14.70 31.11 -24.63
C SER A 37 -14.14 32.54 -24.52
N LEU A 38 -12.81 32.66 -24.53
CA LEU A 38 -12.05 33.40 -25.55
C LEU A 38 -10.74 32.63 -25.83
N ILE A 39 -10.40 32.55 -27.10
CA ILE A 39 -9.52 31.56 -27.75
C ILE A 39 -8.03 31.86 -27.51
N ASP A 40 -7.24 30.85 -27.12
CA ASP A 40 -5.92 30.59 -27.73
C ASP A 40 -5.58 29.09 -27.66
N HIS A 41 -5.10 28.55 -28.77
CA HIS A 41 -4.89 27.13 -29.03
C HIS A 41 -3.53 26.68 -28.49
N SER A 42 -3.50 25.82 -27.44
CA SER A 42 -2.45 24.79 -27.18
C SER A 42 -2.63 24.12 -25.80
N VAL A 43 -3.58 23.19 -25.63
CA VAL A 43 -3.63 22.31 -24.44
C VAL A 43 -4.19 20.93 -24.82
N PRO A 44 -3.44 19.82 -24.66
CA PRO A 44 -4.02 18.49 -24.67
C PRO A 44 -4.86 18.26 -23.41
N GLN A 45 -6.03 17.64 -23.62
CA GLN A 45 -7.03 17.29 -22.62
C GLN A 45 -6.51 16.40 -21.48
N GLU A 46 -7.32 16.36 -20.40
CA GLU A 46 -7.23 15.52 -19.18
C GLU A 46 -6.46 16.15 -17.98
N LEU A 47 -7.06 17.18 -17.35
CA LEU A 47 -6.84 17.47 -15.93
C LEU A 47 -7.98 16.84 -15.10
N PRO A 48 -7.70 16.14 -13.99
CA PRO A 48 -8.74 15.51 -13.20
C PRO A 48 -9.62 16.57 -12.50
N ARG A 49 -10.94 16.38 -12.59
CA ARG A 49 -11.97 17.20 -11.94
C ARG A 49 -11.77 17.21 -10.41
N GLN A 50 -11.14 18.24 -9.86
CA GLN A 50 -11.04 18.40 -8.40
C GLN A 50 -12.26 19.13 -7.86
N LEU A 51 -12.96 18.47 -6.93
CA LEU A 51 -14.15 18.97 -6.24
C LEU A 51 -13.72 20.00 -5.18
N LEU A 52 -13.96 21.29 -5.44
CA LEU A 52 -13.79 22.32 -4.42
C LEU A 52 -15.07 22.39 -3.57
N LEU A 53 -15.02 21.93 -2.31
CA LEU A 53 -16.11 22.15 -1.36
C LEU A 53 -15.94 23.54 -0.71
N ALA A 54 -16.94 24.41 -0.89
CA ALA A 54 -17.05 25.67 -0.16
C ALA A 54 -18.24 25.59 0.80
N PHE A 55 -18.06 26.03 2.05
CA PHE A 55 -19.12 26.14 3.05
C PHE A 55 -19.67 27.58 3.06
N ILE A 56 -20.97 27.76 2.85
CA ILE A 56 -21.64 29.06 2.95
C ILE A 56 -22.40 29.10 4.28
N LEU A 57 -21.97 29.97 5.20
CA LEU A 57 -22.73 30.27 6.42
C LEU A 57 -23.69 31.42 6.12
N ILE A 58 -24.99 31.14 6.08
CA ILE A 58 -26.04 32.16 5.97
C ILE A 58 -26.43 32.59 7.38
N SER A 59 -25.99 33.79 7.79
CA SER A 59 -26.44 34.41 9.04
C SER A 59 -27.61 35.35 8.75
N CYS A 60 -28.81 34.96 9.15
CA CYS A 60 -29.97 35.85 9.14
C CYS A 60 -29.94 36.73 10.40
N ASN A 61 -29.66 38.02 10.23
CA ASN A 61 -29.81 39.01 11.30
C ASN A 61 -31.29 39.45 11.37
N PRO A 62 -32.02 39.21 12.49
CA PRO A 62 -33.46 39.44 12.55
C PRO A 62 -33.90 40.92 12.63
N ALA A 63 -32.96 41.88 12.58
CA ALA A 63 -33.28 43.30 12.82
C ALA A 63 -33.64 44.14 11.57
N TYR A 64 -33.50 43.65 10.33
CA TYR A 64 -33.81 44.45 9.12
C TYR A 64 -34.28 43.57 7.95
N PRO A 65 -35.59 43.53 7.61
CA PRO A 65 -36.14 42.59 6.62
C PRO A 65 -36.05 43.03 5.14
N GLU A 66 -35.55 44.23 4.80
CA GLU A 66 -35.64 44.74 3.41
C GLU A 66 -34.31 44.89 2.64
N LYS A 67 -33.19 44.38 3.15
CA LYS A 67 -31.93 44.39 2.40
C LYS A 67 -31.46 42.97 2.14
N ALA A 68 -31.29 42.65 0.84
CA ALA A 68 -30.80 41.36 0.36
C ALA A 68 -29.62 40.88 1.22
N PRO A 69 -29.60 39.60 1.64
CA PRO A 69 -28.57 39.10 2.54
C PRO A 69 -27.20 39.28 1.88
N VAL A 70 -26.32 40.06 2.51
CA VAL A 70 -24.92 40.16 2.11
C VAL A 70 -24.27 38.83 2.47
N ILE A 71 -24.15 37.93 1.49
CA ILE A 71 -23.46 36.66 1.64
C ILE A 71 -21.97 36.97 1.77
N LYS A 72 -21.47 37.05 3.01
CA LYS A 72 -20.03 37.04 3.27
C LYS A 72 -19.53 35.62 3.07
N LEU A 73 -18.86 35.38 1.95
CA LEU A 73 -18.06 34.18 1.75
C LEU A 73 -16.85 34.26 2.69
N VAL A 74 -16.99 33.70 3.89
CA VAL A 74 -15.85 33.53 4.81
C VAL A 74 -15.14 32.26 4.36
N ILE A 75 -14.06 32.41 3.59
CA ILE A 75 -13.12 31.32 3.32
C ILE A 75 -12.31 31.13 4.61
N SER A 76 -12.87 30.38 5.55
CA SER A 76 -12.15 29.93 6.73
C SER A 76 -11.24 28.77 6.30
N TYR A 77 -9.93 29.00 6.34
CA TYR A 77 -8.96 27.90 6.29
C TYR A 77 -9.10 27.11 7.60
N HIS A 78 -9.94 26.09 7.58
CA HIS A 78 -10.04 25.17 8.70
C HIS A 78 -8.70 24.40 8.77
N PRO A 79 -8.06 24.26 9.95
CA PRO A 79 -6.79 23.54 10.09
C PRO A 79 -6.89 22.03 9.78
N LEU A 80 -8.08 21.54 9.41
CA LEU A 80 -8.36 20.17 8.97
C LEU A 80 -8.45 20.03 7.44
N PHE A 81 -8.38 21.14 6.69
CA PHE A 81 -8.19 21.12 5.23
C PHE A 81 -6.70 21.22 4.89
N LYS A 82 -5.89 20.41 5.57
CA LYS A 82 -4.57 20.03 5.07
C LYS A 82 -4.85 19.05 3.95
N ILE A 83 -5.00 19.58 2.73
CA ILE A 83 -5.04 18.78 1.51
C ILE A 83 -3.93 17.74 1.67
N ILE A 84 -4.27 16.46 1.51
CA ILE A 84 -3.32 15.35 1.44
C ILE A 84 -2.57 15.51 0.10
N MET A 85 -1.78 16.58 -0.03
CA MET A 85 -0.63 16.57 -0.90
C MET A 85 0.37 15.75 -0.11
N VAL A 86 0.58 14.51 -0.53
CA VAL A 86 1.68 13.72 0.02
C VAL A 86 2.95 14.51 -0.30
N GLU A 87 3.53 15.17 0.70
CA GLU A 87 4.76 15.94 0.54
C GLU A 87 5.86 14.96 0.15
N THR A 88 6.33 15.07 -1.09
CA THR A 88 7.36 14.15 -1.63
C THR A 88 8.75 14.50 -1.11
N GLY A 89 8.92 15.65 -0.45
CA GLY A 89 10.21 16.23 -0.07
C GLY A 89 11.01 16.78 -1.25
N LEU A 90 10.51 16.66 -2.49
CA LEU A 90 11.19 17.17 -3.68
C LEU A 90 10.88 18.66 -3.91
N PRO A 91 11.84 19.42 -4.48
CA PRO A 91 11.58 20.77 -4.94
C PRO A 91 10.49 20.81 -6.01
N ALA A 92 9.80 21.95 -6.11
CA ALA A 92 8.68 22.12 -7.03
C ALA A 92 9.07 21.76 -8.49
N GLY A 93 8.22 20.96 -9.13
CA GLY A 93 8.44 20.51 -10.51
C GLY A 93 9.29 19.24 -10.65
N TRP A 94 9.68 18.60 -9.55
CA TRP A 94 10.32 17.29 -9.58
C TRP A 94 9.37 16.19 -9.10
N GLU A 95 9.42 15.03 -9.74
CA GLU A 95 8.63 13.85 -9.40
C GLU A 95 9.49 12.58 -9.38
N VAL A 96 9.03 11.56 -8.64
CA VAL A 96 9.66 10.23 -8.61
C VAL A 96 9.04 9.35 -9.71
N ARG A 97 9.88 8.70 -10.50
CA ARG A 97 9.50 7.72 -11.54
C ARG A 97 10.28 6.41 -11.35
N HIS A 98 9.86 5.35 -12.04
CA HIS A 98 10.55 4.06 -12.03
C HIS A 98 11.14 3.72 -13.39
N SER A 99 12.34 3.14 -13.37
CA SER A 99 13.00 2.64 -14.58
C SER A 99 12.33 1.35 -15.09
N ASN A 100 12.11 1.26 -16.41
CA ASN A 100 11.43 0.12 -17.02
C ASN A 100 12.17 -1.22 -16.85
N SER A 101 13.51 -1.19 -16.73
CA SER A 101 14.34 -2.41 -16.73
C SER A 101 14.62 -2.98 -15.34
N LYS A 102 14.72 -2.12 -14.31
CA LYS A 102 15.14 -2.53 -12.96
C LYS A 102 14.13 -2.14 -11.88
N ASN A 103 13.04 -1.47 -12.25
CA ASN A 103 12.06 -0.90 -11.35
C ASN A 103 12.70 -0.07 -10.22
N LEU A 104 13.82 0.61 -10.52
CA LEU A 104 14.52 1.49 -9.58
C LEU A 104 13.94 2.90 -9.67
N PRO A 105 13.69 3.57 -8.54
CA PRO A 105 13.21 4.94 -8.52
C PRO A 105 14.29 5.92 -9.00
N TYR A 106 13.89 6.92 -9.77
CA TYR A 106 14.71 8.05 -10.20
C TYR A 106 13.88 9.34 -10.20
N TYR A 107 14.55 10.50 -10.23
CA TYR A 107 13.90 11.81 -10.18
C TYR A 107 13.81 12.40 -11.58
N PHE A 108 12.63 12.89 -11.93
CA PHE A 108 12.35 13.48 -13.22
C PHE A 108 11.71 14.85 -13.08
N ASN A 109 12.13 15.79 -13.92
CA ASN A 109 11.49 17.09 -14.04
C ASN A 109 10.75 17.17 -15.39
N PRO A 110 9.41 17.12 -15.42
CA PRO A 110 8.65 17.15 -16.67
C PRO A 110 8.74 18.48 -17.43
N MET A 111 9.12 19.57 -16.77
CA MET A 111 9.29 20.88 -17.41
C MET A 111 10.63 20.96 -18.16
N THR A 112 11.72 20.54 -17.53
CA THR A 112 13.07 20.59 -18.15
C THR A 112 13.44 19.32 -18.90
N LYS A 113 12.66 18.24 -18.74
CA LYS A 113 12.95 16.87 -19.21
C LYS A 113 14.23 16.26 -18.63
N GLU A 114 14.73 16.82 -17.53
CA GLU A 114 15.90 16.31 -16.83
C GLU A 114 15.57 15.05 -16.03
N SER A 115 16.46 14.05 -16.07
CA SER A 115 16.38 12.82 -15.28
C SER A 115 17.66 12.64 -14.47
N ARG A 116 17.56 12.23 -13.21
CA ARG A 116 18.72 11.98 -12.35
C ARG A 116 18.46 10.90 -11.29
N TRP A 117 19.53 10.26 -10.83
CA TRP A 117 19.48 9.20 -9.83
C TRP A 117 19.59 9.74 -8.40
N GLU A 118 20.31 10.84 -8.22
CA GLU A 118 20.47 11.51 -6.93
C GLU A 118 19.37 12.55 -6.72
N PRO A 119 18.92 12.79 -5.48
CA PRO A 119 17.93 13.83 -5.22
C PRO A 119 18.42 15.21 -5.70
N PRO A 120 17.55 16.03 -6.32
CA PRO A 120 17.90 17.38 -6.78
C PRO A 120 18.22 18.31 -5.59
N SER A 121 18.92 19.41 -5.86
CA SER A 121 19.25 20.40 -4.82
C SER A 121 17.99 21.02 -4.21
N GLY A 122 18.00 21.25 -2.89
CA GLY A 122 16.83 21.76 -2.16
C GLY A 122 15.79 20.70 -1.78
N THR A 123 16.10 19.42 -1.96
CA THR A 123 15.28 18.31 -1.45
C THR A 123 15.31 18.27 0.08
N ASP A 124 14.14 18.20 0.70
CA ASP A 124 13.99 17.79 2.09
C ASP A 124 14.19 16.28 2.18
N THR A 125 15.35 15.89 2.71
CA THR A 125 15.80 14.50 2.74
C THR A 125 15.01 13.65 3.72
N GLU A 126 14.45 14.22 4.80
CA GLU A 126 13.65 13.48 5.77
C GLU A 126 12.28 13.16 5.17
N THR A 127 11.60 14.18 4.66
CA THR A 127 10.30 14.03 4.00
C THR A 127 10.39 13.13 2.77
N LEU A 128 11.44 13.27 1.96
CA LEU A 128 11.68 12.38 0.83
C LEU A 128 11.94 10.93 1.28
N LYS A 129 12.66 10.72 2.37
CA LYS A 129 12.89 9.38 2.92
C LYS A 129 11.57 8.72 3.33
N PHE A 130 10.68 9.44 3.99
CA PHE A 130 9.34 8.94 4.34
C PHE A 130 8.49 8.70 3.10
N TYR A 131 8.53 9.60 2.11
CA TYR A 131 7.82 9.44 0.85
C TYR A 131 8.29 8.21 0.06
N MET A 132 9.59 8.04 -0.10
CA MET A 132 10.14 6.87 -0.78
C MET A 132 9.83 5.58 -0.01
N ALA A 133 9.91 5.61 1.32
CA ALA A 133 9.58 4.46 2.16
C ALA A 133 8.12 4.00 1.97
N ASN A 134 7.19 4.94 1.90
CA ASN A 134 5.75 4.66 1.85
C ASN A 134 5.24 4.34 0.43
N TYR A 135 5.88 4.87 -0.61
CA TYR A 135 5.31 4.85 -1.96
C TYR A 135 6.24 4.27 -3.05
N HIS A 136 7.55 4.15 -2.80
CA HIS A 136 8.55 3.79 -3.83
C HIS A 136 9.61 2.78 -3.35
N SER A 137 9.35 2.07 -2.24
CA SER A 137 10.20 0.97 -1.75
C SER A 137 10.08 -0.26 -2.64
N GLY A 138 10.92 -0.33 -3.69
CA GLY A 138 11.24 -1.60 -4.34
C GLY A 138 12.04 -2.53 -3.40
N PRO A 139 12.17 -3.83 -3.72
CA PRO A 139 12.77 -4.85 -2.86
C PRO A 139 14.29 -4.71 -2.85
N THR A 140 14.81 -3.65 -2.24
CA THR A 140 16.22 -3.47 -1.95
C THR A 140 16.34 -3.06 -0.50
N SER A 141 16.54 -4.08 0.33
CA SER A 141 17.17 -4.09 1.64
C SER A 141 17.47 -2.72 2.24
N ARG A 142 16.77 -2.35 3.32
CA ARG A 142 17.39 -1.52 4.35
C ARG A 142 17.14 -2.06 5.76
N PRO A 143 18.15 -1.89 6.62
CA PRO A 143 18.30 -2.63 7.85
C PRO A 143 17.41 -2.02 8.92
N ASP A 144 17.06 -2.90 9.85
CA ASP A 144 16.59 -2.58 11.18
C ASP A 144 15.11 -2.20 11.34
N GLY A 145 14.40 -3.14 11.98
CA GLY A 145 13.38 -2.89 12.98
C GLY A 145 12.12 -2.14 12.57
N THR A 146 11.03 -2.91 12.42
CA THR A 146 9.64 -2.51 12.74
C THR A 146 8.93 -1.55 11.76
N GLY A 147 8.16 -2.11 10.80
CA GLY A 147 7.19 -1.38 9.98
C GLY A 147 6.50 -2.26 8.93
N ASN A 148 5.27 -2.68 9.20
CA ASN A 148 4.50 -3.73 8.51
C ASN A 148 4.18 -3.46 7.02
N GLY A 149 4.43 -4.47 6.18
CA GLY A 149 3.61 -4.71 4.98
C GLY A 149 2.27 -5.28 5.41
N GLU A 150 1.21 -4.46 5.44
CA GLU A 150 -0.10 -4.86 5.94
C GLU A 150 -0.59 -6.16 5.28
N GLY A 151 -0.75 -7.22 6.09
CA GLY A 151 -1.27 -8.51 5.66
C GLY A 151 -0.28 -9.48 5.00
N LYS A 152 1.00 -9.13 4.85
CA LYS A 152 2.04 -10.07 4.38
C LYS A 152 2.84 -10.64 5.54
N ILE A 153 3.25 -11.89 5.40
CA ILE A 153 4.13 -12.60 6.34
C ILE A 153 5.42 -12.99 5.64
N ARG A 154 6.49 -13.19 6.40
CA ARG A 154 7.75 -13.73 5.88
C ARG A 154 7.99 -15.10 6.47
N CYS A 155 8.26 -16.10 5.64
CA CYS A 155 8.55 -17.44 6.11
C CYS A 155 9.80 -18.03 5.45
N SER A 156 10.45 -18.91 6.18
CA SER A 156 11.40 -19.88 5.66
C SER A 156 10.75 -21.26 5.63
N HIS A 157 11.21 -22.14 4.74
CA HIS A 157 10.75 -23.52 4.73
C HIS A 157 11.86 -24.53 4.47
N LEU A 158 11.62 -25.75 4.92
CA LEU A 158 12.39 -26.95 4.58
C LEU A 158 11.45 -27.90 3.83
N LEU A 159 11.62 -27.95 2.50
CA LEU A 159 10.87 -28.87 1.62
C LEU A 159 11.63 -30.19 1.40
N VAL A 160 10.96 -31.31 1.62
CA VAL A 160 11.40 -32.65 1.17
C VAL A 160 10.39 -33.18 0.16
N LYS A 161 10.87 -33.47 -1.05
CA LYS A 161 10.04 -34.02 -2.13
C LYS A 161 9.97 -35.54 -2.07
N HIS A 162 8.93 -36.08 -2.68
CA HIS A 162 8.71 -37.51 -2.89
C HIS A 162 8.30 -37.77 -4.35
N LYS A 163 8.20 -39.04 -4.73
CA LYS A 163 7.85 -39.49 -6.09
C LYS A 163 6.54 -38.92 -6.63
N ASP A 164 5.58 -38.63 -5.74
CA ASP A 164 4.26 -38.08 -6.12
C ASP A 164 4.20 -36.55 -6.07
N SER A 165 5.32 -35.87 -5.76
CA SER A 165 5.41 -34.42 -5.85
C SER A 165 5.26 -33.99 -7.31
N ARG A 166 4.57 -32.87 -7.57
CA ARG A 166 4.31 -32.30 -8.92
C ARG A 166 5.55 -32.19 -9.81
N ARG A 167 6.73 -32.01 -9.20
CA ARG A 167 8.03 -32.05 -9.89
C ARG A 167 9.03 -32.83 -9.04
N PRO A 168 9.17 -34.16 -9.22
CA PRO A 168 10.01 -35.04 -8.41
C PRO A 168 11.49 -34.94 -8.83
N SER A 169 12.03 -33.73 -8.79
CA SER A 169 13.44 -33.42 -9.04
C SER A 169 13.83 -32.14 -8.30
N SER A 170 15.09 -32.02 -7.90
CA SER A 170 15.62 -30.85 -7.19
C SER A 170 17.04 -30.52 -7.66
N TRP A 171 17.66 -29.55 -7.01
CA TRP A 171 19.07 -29.23 -7.25
C TRP A 171 20.02 -30.27 -6.63
N LYS A 172 19.53 -31.10 -5.69
CA LYS A 172 20.29 -32.17 -5.04
C LYS A 172 20.21 -33.48 -5.81
N GLU A 173 19.06 -33.74 -6.43
CA GLU A 173 18.75 -35.02 -7.04
C GLU A 173 17.93 -34.83 -8.31
N SER A 174 18.39 -35.40 -9.42
CA SER A 174 17.74 -35.28 -10.73
C SER A 174 16.40 -36.00 -10.81
N GLU A 175 16.23 -37.10 -10.08
CA GLU A 175 15.03 -37.92 -10.04
C GLU A 175 14.78 -38.42 -8.61
N ILE A 176 13.65 -38.03 -8.03
CA ILE A 176 13.30 -38.32 -6.65
C ILE A 176 12.33 -39.50 -6.61
N THR A 177 12.79 -40.63 -6.07
CA THR A 177 12.03 -41.90 -6.06
C THR A 177 11.46 -42.29 -4.69
N ARG A 178 11.89 -41.61 -3.61
CA ARG A 178 11.40 -41.87 -2.25
C ARG A 178 9.89 -41.72 -2.14
N SER A 179 9.27 -42.54 -1.31
CA SER A 179 7.86 -42.46 -0.97
C SER A 179 7.54 -41.21 -0.15
N LYS A 180 6.25 -40.89 -0.05
CA LYS A 180 5.78 -39.80 0.78
C LYS A 180 6.02 -40.09 2.26
N GLU A 181 5.85 -41.34 2.68
CA GLU A 181 6.09 -41.80 4.04
C GLU A 181 7.56 -41.64 4.43
N GLU A 182 8.48 -41.99 3.54
CA GLU A 182 9.92 -41.75 3.75
C GLU A 182 10.24 -40.25 3.82
N ALA A 183 9.63 -39.42 2.97
CA ALA A 183 9.80 -37.97 3.02
C ALA A 183 9.30 -37.37 4.36
N ILE A 184 8.17 -37.87 4.87
CA ILE A 184 7.64 -37.50 6.19
C ILE A 184 8.61 -37.91 7.29
N GLU A 185 9.15 -39.13 7.24
CA GLU A 185 10.08 -39.62 8.27
C GLU A 185 11.39 -38.82 8.30
N ILE A 186 11.95 -38.51 7.13
CA ILE A 186 13.10 -37.59 7.01
C ILE A 186 12.77 -36.25 7.67
N LEU A 187 11.61 -35.69 7.36
CA LEU A 187 11.20 -34.39 7.85
C LEU A 187 10.92 -34.39 9.37
N ARG A 188 10.40 -35.49 9.94
CA ARG A 188 10.28 -35.68 11.41
C ARG A 188 11.63 -35.71 12.11
N GLY A 189 12.63 -36.34 11.50
CA GLY A 189 14.00 -36.32 11.99
C GLY A 189 14.54 -34.89 12.06
N HIS A 190 14.28 -34.07 11.03
CA HIS A 190 14.64 -32.65 11.03
C HIS A 190 13.84 -31.84 12.07
N GLU A 191 12.53 -32.04 12.16
CA GLU A 191 11.67 -31.40 13.16
C GLU A 191 12.18 -31.63 14.59
N THR A 192 12.58 -32.86 14.92
CA THR A 192 13.13 -33.21 16.24
C THR A 192 14.39 -32.41 16.57
N ARG A 193 15.30 -32.27 15.60
CA ARG A 193 16.57 -31.53 15.76
C ARG A 193 16.36 -30.02 15.84
N ILE A 194 15.33 -29.51 15.14
CA ILE A 194 14.95 -28.10 15.22
C ILE A 194 14.32 -27.79 16.58
N ASN A 195 13.38 -28.63 17.03
CA ASN A 195 12.67 -28.44 18.29
C ASN A 195 13.58 -28.63 19.52
N SER A 196 14.63 -29.43 19.42
CA SER A 196 15.65 -29.54 20.47
C SER A 196 16.61 -28.35 20.51
N GLY A 197 16.60 -27.48 19.50
CA GLY A 197 17.53 -26.37 19.35
C GLY A 197 18.93 -26.80 18.88
N GLU A 198 19.12 -28.04 18.42
CA GLU A 198 20.40 -28.53 17.90
C GLU A 198 20.82 -27.76 16.64
N VAL A 199 19.86 -27.40 15.79
CA VAL A 199 20.09 -26.72 14.51
C VAL A 199 18.88 -25.88 14.12
N SER A 200 19.11 -24.74 13.46
CA SER A 200 18.01 -23.92 12.94
C SER A 200 17.38 -24.54 11.68
N LEU A 201 16.11 -24.27 11.42
CA LEU A 201 15.45 -24.69 10.17
C LEU A 201 16.20 -24.14 8.95
N GLY A 202 16.61 -22.87 9.02
CA GLY A 202 17.32 -22.22 7.93
C GLY A 202 18.66 -22.87 7.59
N ASP A 203 19.42 -23.32 8.60
CA ASP A 203 20.70 -24.01 8.37
C ASP A 203 20.48 -25.41 7.78
N LEU A 204 19.49 -26.18 8.27
CA LEU A 204 19.11 -27.46 7.65
C LEU A 204 18.62 -27.28 6.22
N ALA A 205 17.85 -26.23 5.93
CA ALA A 205 17.32 -25.98 4.59
C ALA A 205 18.43 -25.83 3.53
N MET A 206 19.64 -25.39 3.91
CA MET A 206 20.75 -25.22 2.97
C MET A 206 21.23 -26.55 2.37
N SER A 207 21.27 -27.62 3.15
CA SER A 207 21.72 -28.95 2.69
C SER A 207 20.56 -29.90 2.40
N GLU A 208 19.47 -29.79 3.15
CA GLU A 208 18.40 -30.78 3.16
C GLU A 208 17.18 -30.38 2.33
N SER A 209 17.00 -29.10 1.96
CA SER A 209 15.81 -28.73 1.19
C SER A 209 15.92 -29.05 -0.30
N ASP A 210 14.85 -29.62 -0.87
CA ASP A 210 14.64 -29.81 -2.30
C ASP A 210 14.13 -28.55 -3.04
N CYS A 211 13.97 -27.43 -2.34
CA CYS A 211 13.62 -26.15 -2.93
C CYS A 211 14.86 -25.33 -3.30
N SER A 212 14.76 -24.48 -4.32
CA SER A 212 15.84 -23.54 -4.67
C SER A 212 16.07 -22.46 -3.62
N SER A 213 15.11 -22.23 -2.71
CA SER A 213 15.25 -21.36 -1.54
C SER A 213 16.30 -21.86 -0.54
N ALA A 214 16.77 -23.12 -0.65
CA ALA A 214 17.90 -23.66 0.11
C ALA A 214 19.11 -22.71 0.13
N ARG A 215 19.41 -22.07 -1.02
CA ARG A 215 20.51 -21.10 -1.17
C ARG A 215 20.35 -19.84 -0.30
N LYS A 216 19.15 -19.59 0.23
CA LYS A 216 18.79 -18.47 1.08
C LYS A 216 18.27 -18.96 2.44
N LYS A 217 18.80 -20.08 2.96
CA LYS A 217 18.35 -20.66 4.22
C LYS A 217 16.84 -20.94 4.27
N GLY A 218 16.26 -21.34 3.13
CA GLY A 218 14.83 -21.62 3.00
C GLY A 218 13.92 -20.38 2.91
N ASP A 219 14.47 -19.15 2.94
CA ASP A 219 13.69 -17.91 2.91
C ASP A 219 12.91 -17.75 1.61
N LEU A 220 11.59 -17.61 1.75
CA LEU A 220 10.65 -17.36 0.65
C LEU A 220 10.36 -15.86 0.45
N GLY A 221 10.87 -15.01 1.35
CA GLY A 221 10.53 -13.59 1.38
C GLY A 221 9.11 -13.35 1.91
N PHE A 222 8.62 -12.13 1.69
CA PHE A 222 7.27 -11.76 2.09
C PHE A 222 6.24 -12.23 1.07
N PHE A 223 5.16 -12.83 1.54
CA PHE A 223 4.01 -13.19 0.72
C PHE A 223 2.68 -12.88 1.41
N GLY A 224 1.69 -12.59 0.59
CA GLY A 224 0.30 -12.39 0.98
C GLY A 224 -0.57 -13.62 0.73
N ARG A 225 -1.86 -13.51 1.05
CA ARG A 225 -2.85 -14.55 0.71
C ARG A 225 -3.05 -14.68 -0.79
N GLY A 226 -3.21 -15.90 -1.28
CA GLY A 226 -3.32 -16.28 -2.69
C GLY A 226 -1.99 -16.40 -3.44
N GLU A 227 -0.84 -16.16 -2.79
CA GLU A 227 0.49 -16.23 -3.43
C GLU A 227 1.16 -17.60 -3.29
N MET A 228 0.71 -18.44 -2.34
CA MET A 228 1.25 -19.78 -2.06
C MET A 228 0.20 -20.88 -2.27
N GLN A 229 0.63 -22.14 -2.26
CA GLN A 229 -0.32 -23.27 -2.22
C GLN A 229 -1.17 -23.19 -0.96
N LYS A 230 -2.46 -23.52 -1.08
CA LYS A 230 -3.46 -23.28 -0.02
C LYS A 230 -3.06 -23.90 1.31
N GLU A 231 -2.58 -25.14 1.29
CA GLU A 231 -2.16 -25.87 2.49
C GLU A 231 -0.94 -25.23 3.16
N PHE A 232 0.02 -24.74 2.35
CA PHE A 232 1.18 -24.00 2.85
C PHE A 232 0.78 -22.66 3.46
N GLU A 233 -0.07 -21.92 2.76
CA GLU A 233 -0.55 -20.62 3.20
C GLU A 233 -1.33 -20.72 4.51
N ASP A 234 -2.31 -21.62 4.59
CA ASP A 234 -3.16 -21.79 5.76
C ASP A 234 -2.30 -22.12 6.99
N ALA A 235 -1.28 -22.98 6.84
CA ALA A 235 -0.32 -23.27 7.90
C ALA A 235 0.56 -22.06 8.25
N ALA A 236 1.14 -21.38 7.26
CA ALA A 236 2.06 -20.26 7.48
C ALA A 236 1.38 -19.07 8.19
N PHE A 237 0.14 -18.73 7.79
CA PHE A 237 -0.64 -17.66 8.40
C PHE A 237 -1.19 -18.01 9.79
N ALA A 238 -1.27 -19.30 10.14
CA ALA A 238 -1.64 -19.75 11.49
C ALA A 238 -0.48 -19.65 12.49
N LEU A 239 0.77 -19.55 12.02
CA LEU A 239 1.95 -19.43 12.86
C LEU A 239 2.10 -18.03 13.44
N GLN A 240 2.62 -17.95 14.67
CA GLN A 240 3.17 -16.72 15.23
C GLN A 240 4.62 -16.51 14.73
N PRO A 241 5.13 -15.26 14.69
CA PRO A 241 6.54 -15.02 14.41
C PRO A 241 7.46 -15.80 15.37
N GLY A 242 8.49 -16.44 14.82
CA GLY A 242 9.40 -17.36 15.51
C GLY A 242 8.90 -18.81 15.64
N GLN A 243 7.66 -19.10 15.24
CA GLN A 243 7.09 -20.43 15.37
C GLN A 243 7.40 -21.30 14.15
N VAL A 244 7.67 -22.58 14.42
CA VAL A 244 7.77 -23.65 13.42
C VAL A 244 6.47 -24.45 13.40
N SER A 245 5.98 -24.76 12.20
CA SER A 245 4.82 -25.63 11.99
C SER A 245 5.16 -27.10 12.18
N GLY A 246 4.12 -27.93 12.32
CA GLY A 246 4.24 -29.36 12.02
C GLY A 246 4.38 -29.61 10.52
N ILE A 247 4.40 -30.89 10.13
CA ILE A 247 4.53 -31.28 8.72
C ILE A 247 3.32 -30.84 7.91
N VAL A 248 3.55 -30.03 6.88
CA VAL A 248 2.55 -29.55 5.93
C VAL A 248 2.73 -30.28 4.61
N ASP A 249 1.66 -30.87 4.10
CA ASP A 249 1.65 -31.61 2.83
C ASP A 249 1.06 -30.75 1.72
N THR A 250 1.75 -30.66 0.59
CA THR A 250 1.31 -29.91 -0.59
C THR A 250 1.63 -30.67 -1.86
N ALA A 251 1.13 -30.21 -3.01
CA ALA A 251 1.47 -30.82 -4.30
C ALA A 251 2.98 -30.73 -4.62
N SER A 252 3.75 -29.88 -3.92
CA SER A 252 5.21 -29.82 -4.09
C SER A 252 6.01 -30.82 -3.26
N GLY A 253 5.40 -31.50 -2.29
CA GLY A 253 6.08 -32.33 -1.29
C GLY A 253 5.67 -31.95 0.13
N VAL A 254 6.44 -32.39 1.12
CA VAL A 254 6.20 -32.10 2.54
C VAL A 254 7.13 -31.00 3.05
N HIS A 255 6.62 -30.14 3.93
CA HIS A 255 7.29 -28.91 4.36
C HIS A 255 7.27 -28.78 5.89
N LEU A 256 8.37 -28.29 6.46
CA LEU A 256 8.35 -27.52 7.70
C LEU A 256 8.41 -26.05 7.34
N ILE A 257 7.60 -25.23 7.99
CA ILE A 257 7.50 -23.79 7.77
C ILE A 257 7.85 -23.08 9.08
N GLU A 258 8.74 -22.12 9.01
CA GLU A 258 9.05 -21.20 10.11
C GLU A 258 8.58 -19.80 9.70
N ARG A 259 7.73 -19.18 10.53
CA ARG A 259 7.35 -17.78 10.31
C ARG A 259 8.39 -16.87 10.94
N ILE A 260 9.03 -16.04 10.14
CA ILE A 260 10.04 -15.07 10.58
C ILE A 260 9.37 -13.76 11.02
N GLN A 261 8.36 -13.28 10.25
CA GLN A 261 7.62 -12.04 10.51
C GLN A 261 6.13 -12.21 10.21
#